data_AF-A0A4P6L5D2-F1
#
_entry.id   AF-A0A4P6L5D2-F1
#
_cell.length_a   1.000
_cell.length_b   1.000
_cell.length_c   1.000
_cell.angle_alpha   90.00
_cell.angle_beta   90.00
_cell.angle_gamma   90.00
#
_symmetry.space_group_name_H-M   'P 1'
#
loop_
_entity.id
_entity.type
_entity.pdbx_description
1 polymer ?
#
loop_
_entity_poly.entity_id
_entity_poly.type
_entity_poly.pdbx_seq_one_letter_code
_entity_poly.pdbx_strand_id
1 'polypeptide(L)'
;MKVWDFPVRQPAMLRRRDEFGQKQTLKPYLQRILMSKAASVCAFMKWADAELPDDYLDLLRMRGGEFCNDLVRLYSSDELIERNETNEAKKYCPGFIAIGDDSGGQAIVIAVGKAPGAVYLVDQGSMHPDDFDVIAPDLNTWVAEGCMIAGSQEGPSSYRFSVRFKGKPTLQALKVLRELSPLAKAMSLVDLMNIFSGNRSFNFGLVAELRRAETLPGLVDAGFLVTQETDE
;
A
#
# COMPACT_ATOMS: atom_id res chain seq x y z
N MET A 1 14.55 -31.92 23.97
CA MET A 1 13.53 -32.02 22.90
C MET A 1 12.15 -31.93 23.56
N LYS A 2 11.57 -30.72 23.64
CA LYS A 2 10.25 -30.53 24.27
C LYS A 2 9.19 -30.54 23.16
N VAL A 3 8.38 -31.59 23.14
CA VAL A 3 7.18 -31.70 22.31
C VAL A 3 6.13 -30.78 22.92
N TRP A 4 5.65 -29.81 22.14
CA TRP A 4 4.54 -28.96 22.53
C TRP A 4 3.23 -29.67 22.18
N ASP A 5 2.63 -30.32 23.18
CA ASP A 5 1.26 -30.81 23.09
C ASP A 5 0.30 -29.62 23.24
N PHE A 6 -0.42 -29.29 22.16
CA PHE A 6 -1.54 -28.37 22.22
C PHE A 6 -2.83 -29.16 22.41
N PRO A 7 -3.56 -29.01 23.54
CA PRO A 7 -4.87 -29.61 23.66
C PRO A 7 -5.80 -28.92 22.66
N VAL A 8 -6.45 -29.71 21.81
CA VAL A 8 -7.57 -29.30 20.97
C VAL A 8 -8.76 -28.97 21.90
N ARG A 9 -8.71 -27.82 22.57
CA ARG A 9 -9.91 -27.17 23.08
C ARG A 9 -10.67 -26.67 21.87
N GLN A 10 -11.98 -26.97 21.79
CA GLN A 10 -12.87 -26.31 20.83
C GLN A 10 -12.56 -24.80 20.83
N PRO A 11 -12.35 -24.18 19.66
CA PRO A 11 -12.02 -22.76 19.62
C PRO A 11 -13.19 -22.00 20.27
N ALA A 12 -12.89 -21.28 21.34
CA ALA A 12 -13.89 -20.42 21.99
C ALA A 12 -14.48 -19.49 20.93
N MET A 13 -15.81 -19.45 20.80
CA MET A 13 -16.47 -18.63 19.80
C MET A 13 -16.03 -17.16 19.94
N LEU A 14 -15.48 -16.61 18.86
CA LEU A 14 -15.07 -15.20 18.83
C LEU A 14 -16.30 -14.30 18.96
N ARG A 15 -16.26 -13.39 19.92
CA ARG A 15 -17.33 -12.43 20.20
C ARG A 15 -16.84 -11.02 19.96
N ARG A 16 -17.62 -10.20 19.27
CA ARG A 16 -17.44 -8.75 19.21
C ARG A 16 -18.35 -8.09 20.25
N ARG A 17 -18.01 -6.88 20.71
CA ARG A 17 -18.96 -6.03 21.43
C ARG A 17 -19.76 -5.23 20.41
N ASP A 18 -21.07 -5.14 20.57
CA ASP A 18 -21.89 -4.19 19.83
C ASP A 18 -21.79 -2.78 20.44
N GLU A 19 -22.50 -1.82 19.84
CA GLU A 19 -22.59 -0.42 20.28
C GLU A 19 -23.15 -0.26 21.71
N PHE A 20 -23.76 -1.31 22.27
CA PHE A 20 -24.28 -1.38 23.63
C PHE A 20 -23.40 -2.22 24.57
N GLY A 21 -22.21 -2.63 24.11
CA GLY A 21 -21.27 -3.44 24.88
C GLY A 21 -21.66 -4.91 25.04
N GLN A 22 -22.74 -5.38 24.40
CA GLN A 22 -23.14 -6.78 24.47
C GLN A 22 -22.25 -7.64 23.59
N LYS A 23 -21.84 -8.80 24.12
CA LYS A 23 -21.01 -9.76 23.41
C LYS A 23 -21.85 -10.50 22.37
N GLN A 24 -21.75 -10.11 21.12
CA GLN A 24 -22.38 -10.79 20.00
C GLN A 24 -21.42 -11.80 19.36
N THR A 25 -21.88 -13.04 19.23
CA THR A 25 -21.13 -14.09 18.53
C THR A 25 -21.00 -13.73 17.04
N LEU A 26 -19.79 -13.83 16.50
CA LEU A 26 -19.56 -13.59 15.08
C LEU A 26 -20.21 -14.69 14.22
N LYS A 27 -20.66 -14.34 13.01
CA LYS A 27 -21.15 -15.33 12.03
C LYS A 27 -20.05 -16.39 11.76
N PRO A 28 -20.37 -17.68 11.58
CA PRO A 28 -19.37 -18.75 11.43
C PRO A 28 -18.33 -18.49 10.33
N TYR A 29 -18.74 -17.93 9.19
CA TYR A 29 -17.82 -17.57 8.11
C TYR A 29 -16.80 -16.50 8.51
N LEU A 30 -17.21 -15.50 9.30
CA LEU A 30 -16.31 -14.47 9.83
C LEU A 30 -15.34 -15.04 10.85
N GLN A 31 -15.79 -15.97 11.70
CA GLN A 31 -14.88 -16.69 12.62
C GLN A 31 -13.81 -17.44 11.82
N ARG A 32 -14.20 -18.16 10.76
CA ARG A 32 -13.26 -18.89 9.91
C ARG A 32 -12.23 -17.97 9.26
N ILE A 33 -12.64 -16.82 8.72
CA ILE A 33 -11.71 -15.83 8.14
C ILE A 33 -10.73 -15.34 9.20
N LEU A 34 -11.22 -14.90 10.37
CA LEU A 34 -10.37 -14.38 11.43
C LEU A 34 -9.38 -15.41 11.95
N MET A 35 -9.82 -16.66 12.14
CA MET A 35 -8.94 -17.75 12.54
C MET A 35 -7.90 -18.06 11.46
N SER A 36 -8.28 -18.01 10.18
CA SER A 36 -7.33 -18.19 9.07
C SER A 36 -6.26 -17.10 9.06
N LYS A 37 -6.65 -15.83 9.18
CA LYS A 37 -5.69 -14.70 9.25
C LYS A 37 -4.76 -14.84 10.46
N ALA A 38 -5.29 -15.19 11.63
CA ALA A 38 -4.48 -15.43 12.82
C ALA A 38 -3.51 -16.61 12.63
N ALA A 39 -3.94 -17.68 11.97
CA ALA A 39 -3.08 -18.81 11.64
C ALA A 39 -1.96 -18.41 10.67
N SER A 40 -2.24 -17.59 9.65
CA SER A 40 -1.23 -17.07 8.72
C SER A 40 -0.18 -16.21 9.44
N VAL A 41 -0.59 -15.33 10.36
CA VAL A 41 0.36 -14.53 11.18
C VAL A 41 1.23 -15.45 12.05
N CYS A 42 0.65 -16.46 12.70
CA CYS A 42 1.41 -17.44 13.49
C CYS A 42 2.39 -18.24 12.62
N ALA A 43 1.99 -18.62 11.40
CA ALA A 43 2.86 -19.30 10.45
C ALA A 43 4.01 -18.39 10.01
N PHE A 44 3.73 -17.11 9.75
CA PHE A 44 4.74 -16.14 9.36
C PHE A 44 5.73 -15.85 10.49
N MET A 45 5.30 -15.71 11.75
CA MET A 45 6.21 -15.60 12.91
C MET A 45 7.15 -16.81 13.03
N LYS A 46 6.61 -18.02 12.84
CA LYS A 46 7.42 -19.26 12.82
C LYS A 46 8.38 -19.27 11.64
N TRP A 47 7.95 -18.77 10.48
CA TRP A 47 8.81 -18.62 9.33
C TRP A 47 9.94 -17.64 9.69
N ALA A 48 9.64 -16.43 10.15
CA ALA A 48 10.64 -15.40 10.47
C ALA A 48 11.59 -15.77 11.62
N ASP A 49 11.27 -16.82 12.39
CA ASP A 49 11.96 -17.21 13.63
C ASP A 49 12.09 -16.05 14.63
N ALA A 50 11.05 -15.20 14.66
CA ALA A 50 11.04 -13.99 15.45
C ALA A 50 9.62 -13.57 15.81
N GLU A 51 9.51 -12.75 16.86
CA GLU A 51 8.31 -11.98 17.13
C GLU A 51 8.21 -10.79 16.17
N LEU A 52 7.00 -10.24 16.02
CA LEU A 52 6.75 -9.07 15.19
C LEU A 52 6.43 -7.85 16.06
N PRO A 53 6.78 -6.63 15.60
CA PRO A 53 6.37 -5.40 16.29
C PRO A 53 4.85 -5.30 16.45
N ASP A 54 4.39 -4.80 17.60
CA ASP A 54 2.94 -4.69 17.89
C ASP A 54 2.24 -3.69 16.93
N ASP A 55 2.92 -2.60 16.60
CA ASP A 55 2.45 -1.61 15.62
C ASP A 55 2.30 -2.23 14.21
N TYR A 56 3.22 -3.11 13.81
CA TYR A 56 3.08 -3.86 12.57
C TYR A 56 1.91 -4.84 12.60
N LEU A 57 1.70 -5.54 13.72
CA LEU A 57 0.55 -6.44 13.87
C LEU A 57 -0.78 -5.68 13.76
N ASP A 58 -0.84 -4.47 14.30
CA ASP A 58 -2.01 -3.61 14.19
C ASP A 58 -2.20 -3.10 12.76
N LEU A 59 -1.13 -2.65 12.10
CA LEU A 59 -1.18 -2.27 10.68
C LEU A 59 -1.67 -3.42 9.78
N LEU A 60 -1.11 -4.61 9.96
CA LEU A 60 -1.47 -5.81 9.19
C LEU A 60 -2.94 -6.20 9.38
N ARG A 61 -3.47 -6.06 10.61
CA ARG A 61 -4.89 -6.31 10.90
C ARG A 61 -5.80 -5.29 10.24
N MET A 62 -5.41 -4.02 10.26
CA MET A 62 -6.24 -2.92 9.78
C MET A 62 -6.22 -2.77 8.26
N ARG A 63 -5.05 -2.95 7.63
CA ARG A 63 -4.80 -2.57 6.23
C ARG A 63 -4.03 -3.61 5.40
N GLY A 64 -3.77 -4.79 5.95
CA GLY A 64 -3.05 -5.85 5.22
C GLY A 64 -3.78 -6.26 3.94
N GLY A 65 -3.07 -6.22 2.81
CA GLY A 65 -3.60 -6.48 1.47
C GLY A 65 -4.13 -5.23 0.75
N GLU A 66 -4.17 -4.08 1.43
CA GLU A 66 -4.62 -2.82 0.86
C GLU A 66 -3.46 -1.99 0.32
N PHE A 67 -3.81 -1.04 -0.54
CA PHE A 67 -2.91 0.03 -0.93
C PHE A 67 -2.88 1.09 0.18
N CYS A 68 -1.66 1.45 0.62
CA CYS A 68 -1.50 2.50 1.62
C CYS A 68 -1.76 3.89 1.02
N ASN A 69 -1.35 4.06 -0.25
CA ASN A 69 -1.55 5.17 -1.18
C ASN A 69 -1.55 4.59 -2.61
N ASP A 70 -1.44 5.40 -3.67
CA ASP A 70 -1.48 4.90 -5.05
C ASP A 70 -0.23 4.11 -5.51
N LEU A 71 0.78 3.97 -4.65
CA LEU A 71 2.05 3.32 -4.97
C LEU A 71 2.30 2.09 -4.09
N VAL A 72 2.14 2.23 -2.78
CA VAL A 72 2.55 1.23 -1.81
C VAL A 72 1.44 0.21 -1.58
N ARG A 73 1.71 -1.06 -1.88
CA ARG A 73 0.86 -2.19 -1.54
C ARG A 73 1.36 -2.86 -0.27
N LEU A 74 0.52 -2.91 0.76
CA LEU A 74 0.80 -3.66 1.99
C LEU A 74 0.43 -5.13 1.81
N TYR A 75 1.28 -6.04 2.26
CA TYR A 75 1.01 -7.47 2.17
C TYR A 75 -0.11 -7.90 3.11
N SER A 76 -0.99 -8.77 2.63
CA SER A 76 -1.92 -9.46 3.52
C SER A 76 -1.20 -10.57 4.28
N SER A 77 -1.78 -11.01 5.41
CA SER A 77 -1.15 -12.04 6.26
C SER A 77 -0.84 -13.35 5.53
N ASP A 78 -1.62 -13.69 4.52
CA ASP A 78 -1.49 -14.88 3.67
C ASP A 78 -0.46 -14.72 2.55
N GLU A 79 -0.09 -13.50 2.18
CA GLU A 79 0.95 -13.21 1.17
C GLU A 79 2.37 -13.15 1.77
N LEU A 80 2.49 -12.91 3.08
CA LEU A 80 3.77 -12.58 3.72
C LEU A 80 4.87 -13.62 3.49
N ILE A 81 4.56 -14.91 3.64
CA ILE A 81 5.55 -15.98 3.44
C ILE A 81 6.00 -16.02 1.98
N GLU A 82 5.06 -16.14 1.04
CA GLU A 82 5.35 -16.23 -0.39
C GLU A 82 6.18 -15.05 -0.89
N ARG A 83 5.78 -13.83 -0.51
CA ARG A 83 6.46 -12.58 -0.94
C ARG A 83 7.87 -12.48 -0.38
N ASN A 84 8.05 -12.78 0.90
CA ASN A 84 9.39 -12.75 1.48
C ASN A 84 10.29 -13.90 0.97
N GLU A 85 9.72 -15.04 0.60
CA GLU A 85 10.48 -16.14 -0.02
C GLU A 85 10.91 -15.82 -1.45
N THR A 86 10.05 -15.17 -2.23
CA THR A 86 10.37 -14.74 -3.60
C THR A 86 11.55 -13.78 -3.64
N ASN A 87 11.66 -12.89 -2.65
CA ASN A 87 12.77 -11.95 -2.51
C ASN A 87 13.94 -12.51 -1.67
N GLU A 88 13.91 -13.80 -1.31
CA GLU A 88 14.91 -14.47 -0.48
C GLU A 88 15.26 -13.69 0.81
N ALA A 89 14.29 -12.97 1.40
CA ALA A 89 14.53 -11.98 2.46
C ALA A 89 15.27 -12.56 3.67
N LYS A 90 14.98 -13.80 4.05
CA LYS A 90 15.70 -14.51 5.12
C LYS A 90 17.20 -14.66 4.88
N LYS A 91 17.59 -14.87 3.62
CA LYS A 91 18.96 -15.17 3.24
C LYS A 91 19.77 -13.88 3.20
N TYR A 92 19.21 -12.83 2.60
CA TYR A 92 19.96 -11.60 2.38
C TYR A 92 19.71 -10.49 3.40
N CYS A 93 18.54 -10.48 4.05
CA CYS A 93 18.17 -9.50 5.06
C CYS A 93 17.77 -10.18 6.38
N PRO A 94 18.64 -10.98 7.01
CA PRO A 94 18.32 -11.65 8.26
C PRO A 94 17.99 -10.64 9.35
N GLY A 95 16.91 -10.88 10.10
CA GLY A 95 16.40 -9.94 11.11
C GLY A 95 15.46 -8.86 10.55
N PHE A 96 15.13 -8.93 9.26
CA PHE A 96 14.20 -8.02 8.61
C PHE A 96 13.15 -8.78 7.79
N ILE A 97 12.01 -8.13 7.58
CA ILE A 97 10.91 -8.66 6.77
C ILE A 97 10.38 -7.58 5.82
N ALA A 98 10.02 -7.98 4.61
CA ALA A 98 9.25 -7.16 3.70
C ALA A 98 7.76 -7.19 4.11
N ILE A 99 7.17 -5.99 4.21
CA ILE A 99 5.77 -5.78 4.63
C ILE A 99 4.90 -5.18 3.52
N GLY A 100 5.52 -4.80 2.41
CA GLY A 100 4.87 -4.29 1.21
C GLY A 100 5.87 -4.03 0.09
N ASP A 101 5.36 -3.58 -1.06
CA ASP A 101 6.16 -3.11 -2.19
C ASP A 101 5.50 -1.92 -2.90
N ASP A 102 6.27 -1.25 -3.75
CA ASP A 102 5.78 -0.19 -4.65
C ASP A 102 5.30 -0.73 -6.02
N SER A 103 5.33 -2.05 -6.21
CA SER A 103 5.14 -2.76 -7.49
C SER A 103 6.04 -2.31 -8.64
N GLY A 104 7.04 -1.48 -8.36
CA GLY A 104 8.08 -0.96 -9.27
C GLY A 104 9.45 -1.62 -9.07
N GLY A 105 9.55 -2.52 -8.09
CA GLY A 105 10.78 -3.27 -7.79
C GLY A 105 11.40 -2.91 -6.44
N GLN A 106 10.75 -2.08 -5.63
CA GLN A 106 11.21 -1.74 -4.28
C GLN A 106 10.35 -2.43 -3.22
N ALA A 107 10.99 -2.94 -2.17
CA ALA A 107 10.33 -3.52 -1.00
C ALA A 107 10.36 -2.54 0.18
N ILE A 108 9.25 -2.50 0.92
CA ILE A 108 9.17 -1.82 2.21
C ILE A 108 9.52 -2.84 3.27
N VAL A 109 10.54 -2.54 4.08
CA VAL A 109 11.15 -3.47 5.02
C VAL A 109 11.14 -2.89 6.43
N ILE A 110 10.93 -3.76 7.43
CA ILE A 110 11.08 -3.43 8.86
C ILE A 110 11.92 -4.51 9.56
N ALA A 111 12.52 -4.14 10.69
CA ALA A 111 13.17 -5.10 11.57
C ALA A 111 12.13 -5.98 12.28
N VAL A 112 12.47 -7.25 12.54
CA VAL A 112 11.69 -8.14 13.40
C VAL A 112 12.06 -7.95 14.87
N GLY A 113 11.20 -8.40 15.78
CA GLY A 113 11.32 -8.21 17.23
C GLY A 113 10.28 -7.25 17.78
N LYS A 114 10.24 -7.08 19.11
CA LYS A 114 9.24 -6.23 19.80
C LYS A 114 9.61 -4.75 19.85
N ALA A 115 10.85 -4.39 19.56
CA ALA A 115 11.27 -3.00 19.62
C ALA A 115 10.73 -2.24 18.39
N PRO A 116 10.16 -1.04 18.58
CA PRO A 116 9.87 -0.17 17.45
C PRO A 116 11.17 0.16 16.73
N GLY A 117 11.10 0.24 15.41
CA GLY A 117 12.24 0.49 14.56
C GLY A 117 11.84 1.23 13.30
N ALA A 118 12.85 1.74 12.60
CA ALA A 118 12.67 2.46 11.35
C ALA A 118 12.01 1.61 10.26
N VAL A 119 11.41 2.32 9.31
CA VAL A 119 10.90 1.75 8.06
C VAL A 119 11.91 2.01 6.98
N TYR A 120 12.20 0.99 6.19
CA TYR A 120 13.22 1.01 5.15
C TYR A 120 12.60 0.76 3.76
N LEU A 121 13.26 1.27 2.74
CA LEU A 121 13.02 0.96 1.34
C LEU A 121 14.28 0.30 0.77
N VAL A 122 14.12 -0.73 -0.05
CA VAL A 122 15.25 -1.42 -0.70
C VAL A 122 14.84 -1.93 -2.07
N ASP A 123 15.77 -1.90 -3.03
CA ASP A 123 15.59 -2.54 -4.33
C ASP A 123 15.54 -4.07 -4.17
N GLN A 124 14.52 -4.72 -4.74
CA GLN A 124 14.32 -6.16 -4.66
C GLN A 124 15.44 -6.96 -5.35
N GLY A 125 16.12 -6.37 -6.33
CA GLY A 125 17.31 -6.92 -6.98
C GLY A 125 18.60 -6.73 -6.18
N SER A 126 18.60 -5.88 -5.15
CA SER A 126 19.72 -5.62 -4.24
C SER A 126 19.29 -5.75 -2.77
N MET A 127 18.55 -6.80 -2.42
CA MET A 127 18.11 -7.07 -1.05
C MET A 127 19.34 -7.23 -0.14
N HIS A 128 19.77 -6.17 0.54
CA HIS A 128 20.84 -6.21 1.53
C HIS A 128 20.69 -5.03 2.50
N PRO A 129 20.93 -5.21 3.82
CA PRO A 129 20.77 -4.13 4.80
C PRO A 129 21.62 -2.87 4.55
N ASP A 130 22.78 -3.03 3.91
CA ASP A 130 23.64 -1.89 3.54
C ASP A 130 23.02 -1.01 2.42
N ASP A 131 22.07 -1.56 1.67
CA ASP A 131 21.35 -0.87 0.58
C ASP A 131 19.99 -0.32 1.04
N PHE A 132 19.72 -0.32 2.35
CA PHE A 132 18.46 0.17 2.90
C PHE A 132 18.45 1.70 2.98
N ASP A 133 17.45 2.31 2.35
CA ASP A 133 17.11 3.70 2.54
C ASP A 133 16.11 3.83 3.70
N VAL A 134 16.43 4.62 4.72
CA VAL A 134 15.50 4.93 5.81
C VAL A 134 14.44 5.90 5.30
N ILE A 135 13.17 5.47 5.26
CA ILE A 135 12.05 6.31 4.80
C ILE A 135 11.23 6.89 5.95
N ALA A 136 11.33 6.32 7.15
CA ALA A 136 10.69 6.86 8.36
C ALA A 136 11.38 6.32 9.63
N PRO A 137 11.36 7.09 10.74
CA PRO A 137 11.95 6.67 12.01
C PRO A 137 11.18 5.53 12.70
N ASP A 138 9.88 5.40 12.41
CA ASP A 138 9.02 4.34 12.93
C ASP A 138 7.78 4.14 12.04
N LEU A 139 7.12 2.98 12.22
CA LEU A 139 5.98 2.56 11.40
C LEU A 139 4.75 3.48 11.55
N ASN A 140 4.49 3.98 12.76
CA ASN A 140 3.34 4.83 13.00
C ASN A 140 3.51 6.20 12.33
N THR A 141 4.71 6.78 12.42
CA THR A 141 5.07 8.01 11.72
C THR A 141 4.90 7.82 10.20
N TRP A 142 5.45 6.74 9.64
CA TRP A 142 5.32 6.44 8.20
C TRP A 142 3.86 6.36 7.73
N VAL A 143 3.01 5.64 8.49
CA VAL A 143 1.58 5.50 8.17
C VAL A 143 0.84 6.83 8.32
N ALA A 144 1.15 7.61 9.37
CA ALA A 144 0.54 8.92 9.60
C ALA A 144 0.88 9.93 8.50
N GLU A 145 2.06 9.81 7.90
CA GLU A 145 2.51 10.60 6.75
C GLU A 145 1.95 10.11 5.41
N GLY A 146 1.15 9.03 5.42
CA GLY A 146 0.51 8.50 4.20
C GLY A 146 1.36 7.49 3.44
N CYS A 147 2.26 6.80 4.14
CA CYS A 147 3.19 5.80 3.58
C CYS A 147 4.07 6.35 2.46
N MET A 148 4.62 7.54 2.66
CA MET A 148 5.50 8.17 1.69
C MET A 148 6.81 7.37 1.59
N ILE A 149 7.30 7.16 0.37
CA ILE A 149 8.63 6.58 0.11
C ILE A 149 9.54 7.70 -0.42
N ALA A 150 10.59 8.03 0.34
CA ALA A 150 11.63 8.95 -0.11
C ALA A 150 12.48 8.21 -1.16
N GLY A 151 12.74 8.84 -2.30
CA GLY A 151 13.39 8.13 -3.41
C GLY A 151 12.44 7.47 -4.40
N SER A 152 11.15 7.84 -4.41
CA SER A 152 10.61 8.18 -5.73
C SER A 152 11.46 9.34 -6.25
N GLN A 153 12.61 9.01 -6.86
CA GLN A 153 13.02 9.74 -8.04
C GLN A 153 11.72 9.90 -8.79
N GLU A 154 11.31 11.15 -8.94
CA GLU A 154 10.44 11.53 -10.02
C GLU A 154 10.93 10.68 -11.19
N GLY A 155 10.14 9.70 -11.67
CA GLY A 155 10.43 9.11 -12.97
C GLY A 155 10.69 10.33 -13.85
N PRO A 156 11.87 10.41 -14.52
CA PRO A 156 12.55 11.67 -14.80
C PRO A 156 11.52 12.71 -15.17
N SER A 157 11.49 13.89 -14.53
CA SER A 157 10.45 14.93 -14.63
C SER A 157 9.79 15.07 -16.02
N SER A 158 10.52 14.72 -17.08
CA SER A 158 10.03 14.29 -18.40
C SER A 158 8.77 13.40 -18.48
N TYR A 159 8.42 12.57 -17.47
CA TYR A 159 7.25 11.67 -17.52
C TYR A 159 6.05 12.18 -16.72
N ARG A 160 6.27 13.08 -15.77
CA ARG A 160 5.18 13.72 -15.04
C ARG A 160 4.47 14.71 -15.93
N PHE A 161 3.15 14.54 -16.02
CA PHE A 161 2.32 15.51 -16.68
C PHE A 161 1.05 15.74 -15.87
N SER A 162 0.65 17.00 -15.88
CA SER A 162 -0.60 17.44 -15.32
C SER A 162 -1.52 17.89 -16.44
N VAL A 163 -2.82 17.89 -16.16
CA VAL A 163 -3.79 18.47 -17.10
C VAL A 163 -4.48 19.67 -16.48
N ARG A 164 -4.76 20.65 -17.33
CA ARG A 164 -5.65 21.76 -17.04
C ARG A 164 -6.82 21.74 -18.02
N PHE A 165 -7.88 22.46 -17.68
CA PHE A 165 -9.01 22.66 -18.58
C PHE A 165 -9.28 24.15 -18.69
N LYS A 166 -9.38 24.68 -19.91
CA LYS A 166 -9.67 26.09 -20.11
C LYS A 166 -11.18 26.33 -19.91
N GLY A 167 -11.53 27.00 -18.82
CA GLY A 167 -12.92 27.22 -18.45
C GLY A 167 -13.54 25.99 -17.77
N LYS A 168 -14.86 25.81 -17.90
CA LYS A 168 -15.57 24.74 -17.20
C LYS A 168 -15.57 23.44 -18.04
N PRO A 169 -15.05 22.31 -17.52
CA PRO A 169 -15.08 21.05 -18.25
C PRO A 169 -16.50 20.51 -18.40
N THR A 170 -16.73 19.78 -19.49
CA THR A 170 -18.00 19.05 -19.71
C THR A 170 -18.02 17.77 -18.86
N LEU A 171 -19.21 17.27 -18.55
CA LEU A 171 -19.34 15.97 -17.87
C LEU A 171 -18.70 14.83 -18.67
N GLN A 172 -18.69 14.92 -20.01
CA GLN A 172 -18.05 13.93 -20.86
C GLN A 172 -16.53 13.97 -20.73
N ALA A 173 -15.93 15.16 -20.73
CA ALA A 173 -14.49 15.31 -20.51
C ALA A 173 -14.06 14.74 -19.15
N LEU A 174 -14.85 14.98 -18.09
CA LEU A 174 -14.57 14.41 -16.78
C LEU A 174 -14.71 12.89 -16.75
N LYS A 175 -15.61 12.29 -17.53
CA LYS A 175 -15.70 10.82 -17.65
C LYS A 175 -14.46 10.24 -18.33
N VAL A 176 -14.00 10.85 -19.41
CA VAL A 176 -12.75 10.46 -20.09
C VAL A 176 -11.58 10.53 -19.13
N LEU A 177 -11.47 11.60 -18.34
CA LEU A 177 -10.45 11.73 -17.29
C LEU A 177 -10.50 10.56 -16.27
N ARG A 178 -11.69 10.15 -15.83
CA ARG A 178 -11.87 9.02 -14.88
C ARG A 178 -11.58 7.66 -15.47
N GLU A 179 -11.76 7.49 -16.77
CA GLU A 179 -11.39 6.25 -17.47
C GLU A 179 -9.87 6.13 -17.61
N LEU A 180 -9.22 7.26 -17.87
CA LEU A 180 -7.80 7.38 -18.16
C LEU A 180 -6.91 7.55 -16.91
N SER A 181 -7.48 7.90 -15.76
CA SER A 181 -6.75 8.11 -14.50
C SER A 181 -7.38 7.31 -13.37
N PRO A 182 -6.66 6.34 -12.77
CA PRO A 182 -7.10 5.63 -11.56
C PRO A 182 -7.41 6.59 -10.40
N LEU A 183 -6.59 7.65 -10.24
CA LEU A 183 -6.81 8.73 -9.28
C LEU A 183 -8.15 9.42 -9.50
N ALA A 184 -8.42 9.87 -10.73
CA ALA A 184 -9.69 10.53 -11.03
C ALA A 184 -10.87 9.56 -10.86
N LYS A 185 -10.69 8.27 -11.16
CA LYS A 185 -11.72 7.23 -11.01
C LYS A 185 -12.25 7.15 -9.58
N ALA A 186 -11.39 7.35 -8.58
CA ALA A 186 -11.76 7.36 -7.17
C ALA A 186 -12.50 8.65 -6.73
N MET A 187 -12.44 9.73 -7.51
CA MET A 187 -13.07 11.01 -7.17
C MET A 187 -14.50 11.14 -7.70
N SER A 188 -15.30 11.98 -7.04
CA SER A 188 -16.61 12.36 -7.56
C SER A 188 -16.48 13.32 -8.74
N LEU A 189 -17.47 13.33 -9.65
CA LEU A 189 -17.50 14.29 -10.76
C LEU A 189 -17.59 15.74 -10.27
N VAL A 190 -18.18 15.96 -9.08
CA VAL A 190 -18.28 17.29 -8.46
C VAL A 190 -16.90 17.78 -8.01
N ASP A 191 -16.11 16.90 -7.39
CA ASP A 191 -14.75 17.25 -6.94
C ASP A 191 -13.85 17.57 -8.12
N LEU A 192 -13.90 16.75 -9.17
CA LEU A 192 -13.18 17.01 -10.42
C LEU A 192 -13.62 18.33 -11.06
N MET A 193 -14.93 18.61 -11.10
CA MET A 193 -15.45 19.89 -11.60
C MET A 193 -14.90 21.08 -10.81
N ASN A 194 -14.80 20.97 -9.49
CA ASN A 194 -14.27 22.01 -8.60
C ASN A 194 -12.74 22.19 -8.72
N ILE A 195 -12.00 21.14 -9.08
CA ILE A 195 -10.56 21.24 -9.37
C ILE A 195 -10.34 22.14 -10.59
N PHE A 196 -10.97 21.80 -11.72
CA PHE A 196 -10.74 22.51 -12.98
C PHE A 196 -11.40 23.89 -13.03
N SER A 197 -12.53 24.10 -12.34
CA SER A 197 -13.16 25.43 -12.27
C SER A 197 -12.28 26.46 -11.55
N GLY A 198 -11.34 26.02 -10.70
CA GLY A 198 -10.34 26.87 -10.07
C GLY A 198 -9.08 27.11 -10.91
N ASN A 199 -9.08 26.72 -12.19
CA ASN A 199 -7.90 26.72 -13.08
C ASN A 199 -6.70 25.94 -12.50
N ARG A 200 -6.97 24.97 -11.61
CA ARG A 200 -5.95 24.10 -11.02
C ARG A 200 -5.61 22.97 -11.96
N SER A 201 -4.37 22.50 -11.88
CA SER A 201 -3.92 21.30 -12.55
C SER A 201 -4.38 20.05 -11.80
N PHE A 202 -4.55 18.96 -12.55
CA PHE A 202 -4.77 17.62 -12.02
C PHE A 202 -3.60 16.74 -12.42
N ASN A 203 -2.93 16.14 -11.43
CA ASN A 203 -1.77 15.27 -11.63
C ASN A 203 -2.22 13.83 -11.82
N PHE A 204 -1.64 13.14 -12.81
CA PHE A 204 -2.04 11.80 -13.20
C PHE A 204 -1.40 10.69 -12.37
N GLY A 205 -0.33 11.01 -11.65
CA GLY A 205 0.43 10.05 -10.84
C GLY A 205 1.13 9.01 -11.69
N LEU A 206 2.04 8.26 -11.06
CA LEU A 206 3.00 7.40 -11.75
C LEU A 206 2.36 6.33 -12.66
N VAL A 207 1.21 5.78 -12.26
CA VAL A 207 0.55 4.66 -12.98
C VAL A 207 0.01 5.08 -14.35
N ALA A 208 -0.59 6.27 -14.45
CA ALA A 208 -1.07 6.77 -15.74
C ALA A 208 0.07 7.43 -16.56
N GLU A 209 1.15 7.85 -15.90
CA GLU A 209 2.38 8.32 -16.53
C GLU A 209 3.12 7.20 -17.29
N LEU A 210 3.10 5.96 -16.78
CA LEU A 210 3.63 4.78 -17.49
C LEU A 210 2.83 4.41 -18.76
N ARG A 211 1.56 4.83 -18.86
CA ARG A 211 0.69 4.63 -20.03
C ARG A 211 0.48 5.91 -20.83
N ARG A 212 1.38 6.88 -20.72
CA ARG A 212 1.23 8.21 -21.29
C ARG A 212 0.90 8.22 -22.79
N ALA A 213 1.59 7.40 -23.59
CA ALA A 213 1.36 7.31 -25.04
C ALA A 213 -0.08 6.88 -25.39
N GLU A 214 -0.71 6.05 -24.55
CA GLU A 214 -2.09 5.59 -24.70
C GLU A 214 -3.10 6.62 -24.17
N THR A 215 -2.68 7.41 -23.19
CA THR A 215 -3.56 8.29 -22.39
C THR A 215 -3.68 9.69 -23.01
N LEU A 216 -2.59 10.24 -23.55
CA LEU A 216 -2.54 11.61 -24.08
C LEU A 216 -3.56 11.92 -25.18
N PRO A 217 -3.75 11.06 -26.21
CA PRO A 217 -4.69 11.38 -27.30
C PRO A 217 -6.11 11.61 -26.77
N GLY A 218 -6.60 10.72 -25.89
CA GLY A 218 -7.95 10.84 -25.33
C GLY A 218 -8.14 12.09 -24.46
N LEU A 219 -7.09 12.56 -23.78
CA LEU A 219 -7.15 13.79 -22.98
C LEU A 219 -7.21 15.04 -23.86
N VAL A 220 -6.39 15.09 -24.90
CA VAL A 220 -6.38 16.22 -25.86
C VAL A 220 -7.71 16.28 -26.60
N ASP A 221 -8.23 15.15 -27.07
CA ASP A 221 -9.53 15.05 -27.75
C ASP A 221 -10.69 15.47 -26.83
N ALA A 222 -10.58 15.20 -25.53
CA ALA A 222 -11.53 15.64 -24.51
C ALA A 222 -11.40 17.13 -24.15
N GLY A 223 -10.40 17.84 -24.67
CA GLY A 223 -10.17 19.27 -24.47
C GLY A 223 -9.26 19.63 -23.30
N PHE A 224 -8.52 18.67 -22.73
CA PHE A 224 -7.54 18.95 -21.69
C PHE A 224 -6.23 19.50 -22.28
N LEU A 225 -5.68 20.48 -21.58
CA LEU A 225 -4.35 21.03 -21.84
C LEU A 225 -3.34 20.25 -21.00
N VAL A 226 -2.45 19.52 -21.65
CA VAL A 226 -1.40 18.74 -20.99
C VAL A 226 -0.18 19.63 -20.76
N THR A 227 0.33 19.64 -19.53
CA THR A 227 1.54 20.37 -19.13
C THR A 227 2.56 19.40 -18.53
N GLN A 228 3.82 19.50 -18.94
CA GLN A 228 4.93 18.73 -18.37
C GLN A 228 5.58 19.53 -17.23
N GLU A 229 6.08 18.86 -16.20
CA GLU A 229 6.78 19.53 -15.09
C GLU A 229 8.17 20.09 -15.48
N THR A 230 8.62 19.94 -16.72
CA THR A 230 9.89 20.49 -17.22
C THR A 230 9.80 21.91 -17.80
N ASP A 231 8.61 22.52 -17.83
CA ASP A 231 8.37 23.83 -18.48
C ASP A 231 8.30 25.03 -17.50
N GLU A 232 8.85 24.90 -16.29
CA GLU A 232 9.07 26.01 -15.34
C GLU A 232 10.56 26.34 -15.12
#